data_AF-A0A4S2L1H3-F1
#
_entry.id   AF-A0A4S2L1H3-F1
#
_cell.length_a   1.000
_cell.length_b   1.000
_cell.length_c   1.000
_cell.angle_alpha   90.00
_cell.angle_beta   90.00
_cell.angle_gamma   90.00
#
_symmetry.space_group_name_H-M   'P 1'
#
loop_
_entity.id
_entity.type
_entity.pdbx_description
1 polymer ?
#
loop_
_entity_poly.entity_id
_entity_poly.type
_entity_poly.pdbx_seq_one_letter_code
_entity_poly.pdbx_strand_id
1 'polypeptide(L)'
;MTECAICYQIAHSMLTDARFKFAFESLRKCMLMEPKNNIFFSPHLIYQNLLVMYFGASDDTENSLRKVLYIPDDVSKTTVELHYIEGGVNQFCYIMNGSENSYTCRIFSRLFVNERKMIYTETMNLFSSGHHQVKEINFDNRPDHTRDFVNNTVKCLTQKYIQDVLPPDNINSNTDGILLNIIYCEGQLDPSFDLDTTPDISVSKKTRQKDKKDKKDSTKKNFNNGKFEQLDAYIMEIPFKERKISMFFIFPSCYSEPVKGNISERDAIIQLIDRLMTEEGSRELHKLLDEGIAQQTDMLFPIFNIEQNLEMHRLLEMLGIQEFMPSGTGLLHEFTCHAMRLGDAVHRIKIKMSKTRITAAATNVFFTSNNSSQRVENPNTVDIHFPCVCLIYDRTHRNILFCGVLLES
;
A
#
# COMPACT_ATOMS: atom_id res chain seq x y z
N MET A 1 -17.23 9.32 31.09
CA MET A 1 -15.86 8.95 30.64
C MET A 1 -15.77 7.53 30.06
N THR A 2 -16.69 6.62 30.37
CA THR A 2 -16.65 5.22 29.90
C THR A 2 -17.28 4.99 28.51
N GLU A 3 -18.37 5.67 28.14
CA GLU A 3 -19.00 5.50 26.82
C GLU A 3 -18.12 5.98 25.67
N CYS A 4 -17.44 7.13 25.82
CA CYS A 4 -16.54 7.68 24.78
C CYS A 4 -15.35 6.74 24.48
N ALA A 5 -14.77 6.12 25.52
CA ALA A 5 -13.67 5.17 25.36
C ALA A 5 -14.10 3.88 24.63
N ILE A 6 -15.31 3.38 24.91
CA ILE A 6 -15.87 2.21 24.25
C ILE A 6 -16.16 2.52 22.77
N CYS A 7 -16.79 3.66 22.45
CA CYS A 7 -17.04 4.09 21.08
C CYS A 7 -15.73 4.26 20.28
N TYR A 8 -14.70 4.86 20.89
CA TYR A 8 -13.39 5.02 20.28
C TYR A 8 -12.73 3.67 19.96
N GLN A 9 -12.78 2.70 20.88
CA GLN A 9 -12.16 1.39 20.70
C GLN A 9 -12.89 0.54 19.65
N ILE A 10 -14.23 0.65 19.58
CA ILE A 10 -15.05 0.05 18.52
C ILE A 10 -14.67 0.65 17.16
N ALA A 11 -14.63 1.97 17.04
CA ALA A 11 -14.24 2.65 15.80
C ALA A 11 -12.82 2.26 15.35
N HIS A 12 -11.88 2.12 16.29
CA HIS A 12 -10.51 1.69 16.00
C HIS A 12 -10.43 0.28 15.41
N SER A 13 -11.11 -0.70 16.03
CA SER A 13 -11.12 -2.09 15.53
C SER A 13 -11.76 -2.16 14.16
N MET A 14 -12.92 -1.52 14.01
CA MET A 14 -13.68 -1.47 12.77
C MET A 14 -12.87 -0.84 11.62
N LEU A 15 -12.21 0.29 11.85
CA LEU A 15 -11.37 0.93 10.81
C LEU A 15 -10.15 0.09 10.47
N THR A 16 -9.60 -0.66 11.44
CA THR A 16 -8.52 -1.61 11.18
C THR A 16 -8.97 -2.71 10.22
N ASP A 17 -10.12 -3.33 10.48
CA ASP A 17 -10.69 -4.38 9.63
C ASP A 17 -11.07 -3.83 8.24
N ALA A 18 -11.66 -2.64 8.19
CA ALA A 18 -12.02 -1.93 6.97
C ALA A 18 -10.81 -1.69 6.06
N ARG A 19 -9.67 -1.28 6.63
CA ARG A 19 -8.42 -1.07 5.90
C ARG A 19 -7.84 -2.37 5.33
N PHE A 20 -7.94 -3.47 6.08
CA PHE A 20 -7.51 -4.79 5.62
C PHE A 20 -8.35 -5.25 4.43
N LYS A 21 -9.67 -5.12 4.56
CA LYS A 21 -10.60 -5.44 3.48
C LYS A 21 -10.35 -4.58 2.24
N PHE A 22 -10.12 -3.28 2.43
CA PHE A 22 -9.72 -2.38 1.34
C PHE A 22 -8.41 -2.79 0.67
N ALA A 23 -7.39 -3.18 1.44
CA ALA A 23 -6.11 -3.60 0.91
C ALA A 23 -6.24 -4.82 -0.01
N PHE A 24 -6.99 -5.84 0.43
CA PHE A 24 -7.17 -7.08 -0.33
C PHE A 24 -8.15 -6.94 -1.50
N GLU A 25 -9.24 -6.20 -1.35
CA GLU A 25 -10.13 -5.92 -2.49
C GLU A 25 -9.39 -5.12 -3.57
N SER A 26 -8.60 -4.11 -3.16
CA SER A 26 -7.77 -3.35 -4.10
C SER A 26 -6.73 -4.24 -4.78
N LEU A 27 -6.06 -5.13 -4.04
CA LEU A 27 -5.13 -6.10 -4.61
C LEU A 27 -5.82 -7.01 -5.63
N ARG A 28 -7.02 -7.50 -5.31
CA ARG A 28 -7.84 -8.30 -6.21
C ARG A 28 -8.20 -7.54 -7.48
N LYS A 29 -8.66 -6.29 -7.38
CA LYS A 29 -8.94 -5.44 -8.56
C LYS A 29 -7.68 -5.23 -9.40
N CYS A 30 -6.57 -4.91 -8.75
CA CYS A 30 -5.27 -4.78 -9.41
C CYS A 30 -4.90 -6.01 -10.23
N MET A 31 -5.01 -7.21 -9.67
CA MET A 31 -4.76 -8.45 -10.39
C MET A 31 -5.69 -8.68 -11.58
N LEU A 32 -6.92 -8.14 -11.54
CA LEU A 32 -7.84 -8.17 -12.67
C LEU A 32 -7.43 -7.19 -13.78
N MET A 33 -6.83 -6.04 -13.43
CA MET A 33 -6.35 -5.02 -14.37
C MET A 33 -5.07 -5.42 -15.12
N GLU A 34 -4.12 -6.04 -14.42
CA GLU A 34 -2.80 -6.43 -14.95
C GLU A 34 -2.55 -7.93 -14.77
N PRO A 35 -3.11 -8.78 -15.66
CA PRO A 35 -3.15 -10.22 -15.45
C PRO A 35 -1.81 -10.95 -15.54
N LYS A 36 -0.76 -10.28 -16.01
CA LYS A 36 0.54 -10.89 -16.37
C LYS A 36 1.74 -10.25 -15.67
N ASN A 37 1.52 -9.19 -14.89
CA ASN A 37 2.60 -8.43 -14.27
C ASN A 37 2.54 -8.57 -12.76
N ASN A 38 3.70 -8.46 -12.12
CA ASN A 38 3.78 -8.20 -10.70
C ASN A 38 3.10 -6.88 -10.37
N ILE A 39 2.45 -6.79 -9.21
CA ILE A 39 1.78 -5.56 -8.79
C ILE A 39 2.16 -5.25 -7.37
N PHE A 40 2.59 -4.02 -7.11
CA PHE A 40 2.81 -3.49 -5.78
C PHE A 40 2.18 -2.12 -5.64
N PHE A 41 1.63 -1.84 -4.46
CA PHE A 41 1.14 -0.52 -4.11
C PHE A 41 1.13 -0.35 -2.58
N SER A 42 0.81 0.86 -2.12
CA SER A 42 0.58 1.12 -0.70
C SER A 42 -0.92 1.29 -0.47
N PRO A 43 -1.64 0.26 0.03
CA PRO A 43 -3.05 0.41 0.36
C PRO A 43 -3.26 1.45 1.46
N HIS A 44 -2.29 1.59 2.38
CA HIS A 44 -2.32 2.60 3.44
C HIS A 44 -2.42 4.04 2.88
N LEU A 45 -1.57 4.42 1.93
CA LEU A 45 -1.61 5.78 1.37
C LEU A 45 -2.87 6.06 0.57
N ILE A 46 -3.38 5.07 -0.17
CA ILE A 46 -4.61 5.22 -0.95
C ILE A 46 -5.80 5.34 -0.02
N TYR A 47 -5.93 4.43 0.96
CA TYR A 47 -7.00 4.47 1.96
C TYR A 47 -7.02 5.80 2.71
N GLN A 48 -5.86 6.27 3.18
CA GLN A 48 -5.79 7.55 3.89
C GLN A 48 -6.24 8.73 3.02
N ASN A 49 -5.82 8.79 1.75
CA ASN A 49 -6.26 9.87 0.86
C ASN A 49 -7.77 9.82 0.64
N LEU A 50 -8.34 8.64 0.40
CA LEU A 50 -9.78 8.47 0.24
C LEU A 50 -10.54 8.81 1.53
N LEU A 51 -9.99 8.48 2.71
CA LEU A 51 -10.56 8.83 4.00
C LEU A 51 -10.58 10.35 4.24
N VAL A 52 -9.49 11.04 3.91
CA VAL A 52 -9.44 12.50 3.95
C VAL A 52 -10.45 13.09 2.97
N MET A 53 -10.55 12.56 1.75
CA MET A 53 -11.55 13.01 0.78
C MET A 53 -12.99 12.74 1.25
N TYR A 54 -13.22 11.67 2.01
CA TYR A 54 -14.52 11.40 2.63
C TYR A 54 -14.91 12.48 3.62
N PHE A 55 -13.98 13.00 4.41
CA PHE A 55 -14.22 14.15 5.30
C PHE A 55 -14.61 15.40 4.51
N GLY A 56 -14.00 15.62 3.34
CA GLY A 56 -14.31 16.76 2.47
C GLY A 56 -15.60 16.63 1.65
N ALA A 57 -16.11 15.40 1.44
CA ALA A 57 -17.21 15.10 0.53
C ALA A 57 -18.58 15.17 1.21
N SER A 58 -19.63 15.39 0.41
CA SER A 58 -21.03 15.36 0.83
C SER A 58 -21.88 14.54 -0.16
N ASP A 59 -23.12 14.24 0.19
CA ASP A 59 -24.12 13.57 -0.66
C ASP A 59 -23.62 12.26 -1.32
N ASP A 60 -23.81 12.11 -2.63
CA ASP A 60 -23.45 10.90 -3.38
C ASP A 60 -21.95 10.59 -3.31
N THR A 61 -21.09 11.63 -3.32
CA THR A 61 -19.63 11.45 -3.24
C THR A 61 -19.24 10.87 -1.88
N GLU A 62 -19.87 11.34 -0.81
CA GLU A 62 -19.66 10.80 0.53
C GLU A 62 -20.10 9.32 0.60
N ASN A 63 -21.26 8.99 0.02
CA ASN A 63 -21.79 7.64 0.00
C ASN A 63 -20.93 6.65 -0.80
N SER A 64 -20.39 7.07 -1.95
CA SER A 64 -19.45 6.27 -2.74
C SER A 64 -18.16 6.00 -1.95
N LEU A 65 -17.58 7.04 -1.32
CA LEU A 65 -16.38 6.89 -0.51
C LEU A 65 -16.60 6.03 0.74
N ARG A 66 -17.73 6.21 1.45
CA ARG A 66 -18.12 5.40 2.62
C ARG A 66 -18.08 3.90 2.29
N LYS A 67 -18.69 3.51 1.16
CA LYS A 67 -18.74 2.11 0.71
C LYS A 67 -17.36 1.54 0.43
N VAL A 68 -16.50 2.28 -0.28
CA VAL A 68 -15.15 1.82 -0.62
C VAL A 68 -14.23 1.78 0.60
N LEU A 69 -14.42 2.69 1.54
CA LEU A 69 -13.71 2.71 2.81
C LEU A 69 -14.25 1.66 3.80
N TYR A 70 -15.31 0.91 3.45
CA TYR A 70 -15.97 -0.06 4.33
C TYR A 70 -16.38 0.53 5.68
N ILE A 71 -16.79 1.80 5.69
CA ILE A 71 -17.33 2.45 6.89
C ILE A 71 -18.80 2.00 7.03
N PRO A 72 -19.20 1.38 8.16
CA PRO A 72 -20.57 0.96 8.40
C PRO A 72 -21.57 2.12 8.40
N ASP A 73 -22.80 1.84 7.95
CA ASP A 73 -23.88 2.83 7.84
C ASP A 73 -24.35 3.39 9.19
N ASP A 74 -24.16 2.65 10.27
CA ASP A 74 -24.50 3.05 11.64
C ASP A 74 -23.42 3.92 12.30
N VAL A 75 -22.27 4.12 11.64
CA VAL A 75 -21.21 5.01 12.12
C VAL A 75 -21.27 6.36 11.43
N SER A 76 -21.48 7.40 12.22
CA SER A 76 -21.52 8.77 11.71
C SER A 76 -20.15 9.24 11.19
N LYS A 77 -20.16 10.10 10.17
CA LYS A 77 -18.95 10.76 9.64
C LYS A 77 -18.16 11.48 10.73
N THR A 78 -18.84 12.20 11.61
CA THR A 78 -18.22 12.89 12.77
C THR A 78 -17.51 11.93 13.71
N THR A 79 -18.05 10.73 13.96
CA THR A 79 -17.36 9.71 14.77
C THR A 79 -16.04 9.28 14.13
N VAL A 80 -16.02 9.11 12.81
CA VAL A 80 -14.80 8.76 12.07
C VAL A 80 -13.79 9.91 12.08
N GLU A 81 -14.25 11.16 11.92
CA GLU A 81 -13.41 12.37 12.01
C GLU A 81 -12.77 12.53 13.38
N LEU A 82 -13.55 12.38 14.45
CA LEU A 82 -13.04 12.45 15.84
C LEU A 82 -12.01 11.35 16.08
N HIS A 83 -12.28 10.11 15.66
CA HIS A 83 -11.29 9.04 15.76
C HIS A 83 -10.01 9.38 14.98
N TYR A 84 -10.15 9.92 13.77
CA TYR A 84 -9.02 10.35 12.95
C TYR A 84 -8.18 11.42 13.66
N ILE A 85 -8.80 12.45 14.24
CA ILE A 85 -8.11 13.55 14.93
C ILE A 85 -7.46 13.10 16.25
N GLU A 86 -8.21 12.40 17.11
CA GLU A 86 -7.79 12.13 18.50
C GLU A 86 -6.68 11.07 18.61
N GLY A 87 -6.60 10.12 17.67
CA GLY A 87 -5.52 9.13 17.66
C GLY A 87 -5.21 8.51 16.30
N GLY A 88 -6.11 8.65 15.32
CA GLY A 88 -5.89 8.18 13.96
C GLY A 88 -4.72 8.90 13.26
N VAL A 89 -4.40 10.15 13.60
CA VAL A 89 -3.23 10.82 13.01
C VAL A 89 -1.94 10.05 13.31
N ASN A 90 -1.78 9.51 14.52
CA ASN A 90 -0.64 8.64 14.84
C ASN A 90 -0.73 7.26 14.17
N GLN A 91 -1.92 6.81 13.76
CA GLN A 91 -2.11 5.59 12.99
C GLN A 91 -1.84 5.78 11.49
N PHE A 92 -2.07 6.98 10.95
CA PHE A 92 -1.96 7.29 9.52
C PHE A 92 -0.66 8.01 9.16
N CYS A 93 -0.11 8.85 10.04
CA CYS A 93 1.07 9.67 9.83
C CYS A 93 1.98 9.67 11.07
N TYR A 94 3.14 9.04 10.95
CA TYR A 94 4.06 8.88 12.07
C TYR A 94 5.49 8.71 11.60
N ILE A 95 6.42 8.85 12.55
CA ILE A 95 7.82 8.50 12.39
C ILE A 95 8.16 7.46 13.45
N MET A 96 8.55 6.28 13.01
CA MET A 96 9.17 5.26 13.86
C MET A 96 10.63 5.10 13.47
N ASN A 97 11.51 5.05 14.47
CA ASN A 97 12.92 4.72 14.28
C ASN A 97 13.31 3.67 15.30
N GLY A 98 14.05 2.67 14.86
CA GLY A 98 14.69 1.71 15.75
C GLY A 98 15.97 2.27 16.37
N SER A 99 16.45 1.55 17.37
CA SER A 99 17.76 1.77 17.99
C SER A 99 18.87 1.71 16.95
N GLU A 100 19.90 2.55 17.10
CA GLU A 100 21.10 2.54 16.23
C GLU A 100 20.80 2.56 14.71
N ASN A 101 19.69 3.20 14.29
CA ASN A 101 19.22 3.20 12.89
C ASN A 101 18.98 1.79 12.31
N SER A 102 18.52 0.86 13.16
CA SER A 102 18.17 -0.50 12.78
C SER A 102 17.03 -0.53 11.75
N TYR A 103 16.06 0.36 11.89
CA TYR A 103 15.03 0.67 10.91
C TYR A 103 14.52 2.11 11.03
N THR A 104 13.82 2.57 10.00
CA THR A 104 13.01 3.78 10.02
C THR A 104 11.76 3.58 9.18
N CYS A 105 10.65 4.16 9.60
CA CYS A 105 9.43 4.22 8.80
C CYS A 105 8.77 5.56 9.04
N ARG A 106 8.54 6.30 7.97
CA ARG A 106 8.03 7.67 8.01
C ARG A 106 6.87 7.81 7.05
N ILE A 107 5.73 8.25 7.57
CA ILE A 107 4.52 8.51 6.79
C ILE A 107 4.13 9.97 6.96
N PHE A 108 3.95 10.65 5.85
CA PHE A 108 3.60 12.07 5.79
C PHE A 108 2.40 12.27 4.90
N SER A 109 1.55 13.21 5.30
CA SER A 109 0.40 13.64 4.53
C SER A 109 0.35 15.16 4.50
N ARG A 110 0.03 15.74 3.35
CA ARG A 110 -0.12 17.19 3.21
C ARG A 110 -1.20 17.53 2.20
N LEU A 111 -2.10 18.41 2.59
CA LEU A 111 -3.07 19.04 1.71
C LEU A 111 -2.58 20.43 1.32
N PHE A 112 -2.45 20.68 0.03
CA PHE A 112 -2.23 21.99 -0.55
C PHE A 112 -3.53 22.47 -1.15
N VAL A 113 -3.96 23.69 -0.79
CA VAL A 113 -5.22 24.27 -1.27
C VAL A 113 -4.93 25.60 -1.92
N ASN A 114 -5.61 25.91 -3.02
CA ASN A 114 -5.55 27.23 -3.62
C ASN A 114 -6.11 28.28 -2.65
N GLU A 115 -5.37 29.36 -2.38
CA GLU A 115 -5.76 30.42 -1.45
C GLU A 115 -7.15 31.01 -1.76
N ARG A 116 -7.59 31.00 -3.03
CA ARG A 116 -8.93 31.47 -3.45
C ARG A 116 -10.08 30.63 -2.89
N LYS A 117 -9.82 29.40 -2.42
CA LYS A 117 -10.86 28.50 -1.90
C LYS A 117 -11.26 28.85 -0.47
N MET A 118 -10.38 29.49 0.30
CA MET A 118 -10.57 29.88 1.70
C MET A 118 -10.87 28.68 2.61
N ILE A 119 -9.85 28.15 3.27
CA ILE A 119 -9.94 26.93 4.10
C ILE A 119 -10.76 27.19 5.37
N TYR A 120 -11.64 26.25 5.73
CA TYR A 120 -12.38 26.31 7.00
C TYR A 120 -11.49 25.98 8.20
N THR A 121 -11.83 26.52 9.37
CA THR A 121 -11.08 26.24 10.61
C THR A 121 -11.16 24.76 10.99
N GLU A 122 -12.32 24.13 10.78
CA GLU A 122 -12.56 22.70 10.98
C GLU A 122 -11.63 21.85 10.11
N THR A 123 -11.36 22.30 8.88
CA THR A 123 -10.37 21.65 8.02
C THR A 123 -8.97 21.80 8.57
N MET A 124 -8.59 22.97 9.06
CA MET A 124 -7.28 23.12 9.71
C MET A 124 -7.14 22.18 10.92
N ASN A 125 -8.23 21.98 11.67
CA ASN A 125 -8.25 21.06 12.82
C ASN A 125 -8.01 19.60 12.42
N LEU A 126 -8.51 19.16 11.26
CA LEU A 126 -8.20 17.83 10.70
C LEU A 126 -6.70 17.62 10.44
N PHE A 127 -5.97 18.69 10.12
CA PHE A 127 -4.53 18.67 9.77
C PHE A 127 -3.64 19.33 10.84
N SER A 128 -3.94 19.12 12.12
CA SER A 128 -3.27 19.82 13.23
C SER A 128 -1.91 19.23 13.67
N SER A 129 -1.38 18.20 12.99
CA SER A 129 -0.16 17.50 13.45
C SER A 129 1.09 17.87 12.66
N GLY A 130 2.27 17.62 13.24
CA GLY A 130 3.55 17.89 12.57
C GLY A 130 3.76 17.11 11.27
N HIS A 131 3.04 16.00 11.08
CA HIS A 131 3.19 15.09 9.93
C HIS A 131 1.96 15.05 9.01
N HIS A 132 0.90 15.75 9.39
CA HIS A 132 -0.34 15.88 8.63
C HIS A 132 -0.73 17.36 8.62
N GLN A 133 -0.47 18.05 7.50
CA GLN A 133 -0.54 19.52 7.43
C GLN A 133 -1.40 20.00 6.27
N VAL A 134 -2.06 21.15 6.45
CA VAL A 134 -2.71 21.89 5.38
C VAL A 134 -1.93 23.17 5.07
N LYS A 135 -1.83 23.54 3.79
CA LYS A 135 -1.12 24.74 3.35
C LYS A 135 -1.86 25.43 2.20
N GLU A 136 -2.09 26.73 2.35
CA GLU A 136 -2.57 27.58 1.26
C GLU A 136 -1.43 27.91 0.28
N ILE A 137 -1.75 27.88 -1.01
CA ILE A 137 -0.83 28.06 -2.13
C ILE A 137 -1.47 28.93 -3.20
N ASN A 138 -0.70 29.83 -3.80
CA ASN A 138 -1.10 30.57 -4.99
C ASN A 138 -0.75 29.77 -6.26
N PHE A 139 -1.69 28.94 -6.74
CA PHE A 139 -1.53 28.23 -8.02
C PHE A 139 -1.67 29.16 -9.22
N ASP A 140 -2.38 30.28 -9.08
CA ASP A 140 -2.70 31.21 -10.16
C ASP A 140 -1.44 31.80 -10.81
N ASN A 141 -0.43 32.15 -10.00
CA ASN A 141 0.79 32.80 -10.45
C ASN A 141 2.02 31.88 -10.49
N ARG A 142 2.01 30.78 -9.73
CA ARG A 142 3.22 29.96 -9.49
C ARG A 142 2.94 28.45 -9.46
N PRO A 143 2.25 27.87 -10.47
CA PRO A 143 1.96 26.44 -10.46
C PRO A 143 3.25 25.60 -10.56
N ASP A 144 4.21 25.99 -11.41
CA ASP A 144 5.49 25.27 -11.55
C ASP A 144 6.31 25.24 -10.27
N HIS A 145 6.36 26.36 -9.53
CA HIS A 145 7.05 26.42 -8.24
C HIS A 145 6.42 25.45 -7.23
N THR A 146 5.09 25.32 -7.24
CA THR A 146 4.40 24.36 -6.39
C THR A 146 4.69 22.92 -6.81
N ARG A 147 4.71 22.63 -8.11
CA ARG A 147 5.09 21.32 -8.64
C ARG A 147 6.49 20.94 -8.18
N ASP A 148 7.44 21.84 -8.34
CA ASP A 148 8.83 21.62 -7.95
C ASP A 148 8.96 21.44 -6.42
N PHE A 149 8.19 22.20 -5.63
CA PHE A 149 8.13 22.01 -4.18
C PHE A 149 7.59 20.62 -3.79
N VAL A 150 6.53 20.16 -4.45
CA VAL A 150 5.93 18.82 -4.22
C VAL A 150 6.93 17.72 -4.62
N ASN A 151 7.49 17.79 -5.83
CA ASN A 151 8.48 16.82 -6.30
C ASN A 151 9.73 16.77 -5.41
N ASN A 152 10.24 17.93 -4.98
CA ASN A 152 11.36 17.99 -4.04
C ASN A 152 10.99 17.46 -2.66
N THR A 153 9.76 17.69 -2.19
CA THR A 153 9.26 17.11 -0.93
C THR A 153 9.27 15.58 -1.01
N VAL A 154 8.73 14.99 -2.07
CA VAL A 154 8.76 13.54 -2.28
C VAL A 154 10.19 13.03 -2.36
N LYS A 155 11.04 13.68 -3.17
CA LYS A 155 12.46 13.31 -3.33
C LYS A 155 13.20 13.34 -2.00
N CYS A 156 13.01 14.36 -1.17
CA CYS A 156 13.67 14.47 0.13
C CYS A 156 13.15 13.41 1.12
N LEU A 157 11.82 13.28 1.26
CA LEU A 157 11.21 12.38 2.24
C LEU A 157 11.38 10.90 1.88
N THR A 158 11.57 10.58 0.60
CA THR A 158 11.90 9.22 0.13
C THR A 158 13.41 9.01 -0.05
N GLN A 159 14.27 9.92 0.41
CA GLN A 159 15.73 9.79 0.22
C GLN A 159 16.15 9.54 -1.24
N LYS A 160 15.45 10.19 -2.17
CA LYS A 160 15.61 10.11 -3.63
C LYS A 160 15.16 8.78 -4.26
N TYR A 161 14.47 7.90 -3.51
CA TYR A 161 13.89 6.67 -4.06
C TYR A 161 12.80 6.93 -5.09
N ILE A 162 11.96 7.94 -4.84
CA ILE A 162 10.91 8.38 -5.74
C ILE A 162 11.19 9.83 -6.14
N GLN A 163 11.11 10.11 -7.44
CA GLN A 163 11.38 11.42 -8.01
C GLN A 163 10.34 11.70 -9.09
N ASP A 164 10.10 12.99 -9.35
CA ASP A 164 9.32 13.49 -10.48
C ASP A 164 7.91 12.85 -10.55
N VAL A 165 7.17 12.95 -9.44
CA VAL A 165 5.82 12.37 -9.30
C VAL A 165 4.78 13.17 -10.06
N LEU A 166 4.95 14.49 -10.10
CA LEU A 166 4.16 15.41 -10.91
C LEU A 166 5.01 15.89 -12.09
N PRO A 167 4.81 15.33 -13.29
CA PRO A 167 5.42 15.85 -14.52
C PRO A 167 5.08 17.33 -14.78
N PRO A 168 5.76 17.96 -15.75
CA PRO A 168 5.31 19.23 -16.32
C PRO A 168 3.84 19.17 -16.74
N ASP A 169 3.12 20.29 -16.60
CA ASP A 169 1.72 20.46 -17.02
C ASP A 169 0.64 19.66 -16.25
N ASN A 170 0.99 18.84 -15.25
CA ASN A 170 -0.01 18.17 -14.40
C ASN A 170 -0.79 19.15 -13.52
N ILE A 171 -0.18 20.27 -13.12
CA ILE A 171 -0.83 21.32 -12.35
C ILE A 171 -0.67 22.67 -13.06
N ASN A 172 -1.66 23.55 -12.92
CA ASN A 172 -1.69 24.86 -13.58
C ASN A 172 -2.46 25.88 -12.71
N SER A 173 -2.74 27.06 -13.25
CA SER A 173 -3.50 28.12 -12.57
C SER A 173 -4.96 27.77 -12.25
N ASN A 174 -5.51 26.72 -12.86
CA ASN A 174 -6.84 26.19 -12.54
C ASN A 174 -6.81 25.13 -11.43
N THR A 175 -5.63 24.76 -10.92
CA THR A 175 -5.52 23.79 -9.82
C THR A 175 -6.12 24.36 -8.54
N ASP A 176 -7.02 23.59 -7.94
CA ASP A 176 -7.72 23.91 -6.71
C ASP A 176 -7.02 23.32 -5.49
N GLY A 177 -6.37 22.16 -5.64
CA GLY A 177 -5.60 21.56 -4.56
C GLY A 177 -4.80 20.32 -4.97
N ILE A 178 -3.93 19.90 -4.06
CA ILE A 178 -3.10 18.68 -4.14
C ILE A 178 -3.15 18.00 -2.78
N LEU A 179 -3.58 16.75 -2.72
CA LEU A 179 -3.52 15.90 -1.53
C LEU A 179 -2.39 14.87 -1.71
N LEU A 180 -1.31 15.07 -0.96
CA LEU A 180 -0.05 14.33 -1.07
C LEU A 180 0.16 13.43 0.14
N ASN A 181 0.29 12.13 -0.10
CA ASN A 181 0.73 11.14 0.89
C ASN A 181 2.05 10.50 0.46
N ILE A 182 2.96 10.30 1.42
CA ILE A 182 4.30 9.73 1.20
C ILE A 182 4.60 8.75 2.33
N ILE A 183 5.17 7.59 1.97
CA ILE A 183 5.74 6.64 2.91
C ILE A 183 7.17 6.29 2.49
N TYR A 184 8.07 6.24 3.46
CA TYR A 184 9.42 5.71 3.31
C TYR A 184 9.74 4.82 4.50
N CYS A 185 10.01 3.54 4.25
CA CYS A 185 10.41 2.58 5.27
C CYS A 185 11.68 1.85 4.81
N GLU A 186 12.66 1.79 5.69
CA GLU A 186 13.93 1.10 5.49
C GLU A 186 14.26 0.33 6.75
N GLY A 187 14.63 -0.94 6.63
CA GLY A 187 15.00 -1.75 7.78
C GLY A 187 16.07 -2.78 7.47
N GLN A 188 17.01 -2.93 8.39
CA GLN A 188 17.95 -4.04 8.42
C GLN A 188 17.19 -5.31 8.79
N LEU A 189 17.53 -6.42 8.13
CA LEU A 189 16.96 -7.72 8.50
C LEU A 189 17.58 -8.21 9.81
N ASP A 190 16.81 -8.98 10.58
CA ASP A 190 17.29 -9.66 11.78
C ASP A 190 18.28 -10.78 11.38
N PRO A 191 19.58 -10.69 11.74
CA PRO A 191 20.59 -11.68 11.34
C PRO A 191 20.48 -13.01 12.10
N SER A 192 19.66 -13.07 13.17
CA SER A 192 19.36 -14.34 13.86
C SER A 192 18.48 -15.27 13.02
N PHE A 193 17.92 -14.75 11.93
CA PHE A 193 17.26 -15.53 10.91
C PHE A 193 18.32 -16.17 10.02
N ASP A 194 18.50 -17.48 10.14
CA ASP A 194 19.42 -18.24 9.30
C ASP A 194 18.80 -18.32 7.90
N LEU A 195 19.12 -17.30 7.09
CA LEU A 195 18.66 -17.18 5.73
C LEU A 195 19.44 -18.19 4.91
N ASP A 196 18.87 -19.39 4.73
CA ASP A 196 19.50 -20.46 3.95
C ASP A 196 19.55 -20.05 2.47
N THR A 197 20.52 -19.20 2.13
CA THR A 197 20.80 -18.78 0.76
C THR A 197 21.82 -19.72 0.17
N THR A 198 21.37 -20.72 -0.58
CA THR A 198 22.24 -21.39 -1.54
C THR A 198 22.14 -20.70 -2.92
N PRO A 199 23.24 -20.64 -3.69
CA PRO A 199 23.73 -19.36 -4.23
C PRO A 199 23.79 -19.25 -5.76
N ASP A 200 23.92 -18.01 -6.24
CA ASP A 200 24.58 -17.58 -7.50
C ASP A 200 24.18 -18.26 -8.83
N ILE A 201 23.24 -17.65 -9.55
CA ILE A 201 23.01 -17.92 -10.98
C ILE A 201 23.99 -17.10 -11.84
N SER A 202 25.28 -17.34 -11.66
CA SER A 202 26.31 -16.89 -12.61
C SER A 202 27.10 -18.04 -13.25
N VAL A 203 26.75 -19.31 -12.98
CA VAL A 203 27.38 -20.48 -13.62
C VAL A 203 26.36 -21.48 -14.17
N SER A 204 25.61 -21.07 -15.19
CA SER A 204 24.93 -22.04 -16.09
C SER A 204 24.85 -21.59 -17.55
N LYS A 205 25.74 -20.68 -17.97
CA LYS A 205 26.05 -20.44 -19.39
C LYS A 205 27.51 -20.79 -19.64
N LYS A 206 27.73 -21.92 -20.34
CA LYS A 206 28.98 -22.70 -20.52
C LYS A 206 29.08 -23.76 -19.42
N THR A 207 28.59 -24.99 -19.63
CA THR A 207 29.19 -25.95 -20.57
C THR A 207 28.12 -26.87 -21.14
N ARG A 208 27.91 -26.85 -22.47
CA ARG A 208 27.22 -27.94 -23.17
C ARG A 208 28.22 -29.06 -23.41
N GLN A 209 28.23 -30.10 -22.60
CA GLN A 209 28.54 -31.44 -23.08
C GLN A 209 28.00 -32.52 -22.13
N LYS A 210 27.27 -33.45 -22.77
CA LYS A 210 26.77 -34.76 -22.35
C LYS A 210 27.28 -35.26 -21.00
N ASP A 211 26.35 -35.60 -20.10
CA ASP A 211 26.12 -37.01 -19.79
C ASP A 211 24.69 -37.28 -19.30
N LYS A 212 24.13 -38.36 -19.86
CA LYS A 212 22.82 -38.94 -19.56
C LYS A 212 23.00 -39.91 -18.40
N LYS A 213 22.42 -39.58 -17.24
CA LYS A 213 21.68 -40.43 -16.29
C LYS A 213 21.62 -39.67 -14.96
N ASP A 214 20.49 -39.78 -14.26
CA ASP A 214 20.27 -39.32 -12.89
C ASP A 214 20.07 -37.81 -12.65
N LYS A 215 19.10 -37.19 -13.34
CA LYS A 215 18.43 -35.97 -12.86
C LYS A 215 16.92 -36.11 -12.96
N LYS A 216 16.34 -36.85 -12.02
CA LYS A 216 14.89 -36.92 -11.86
C LYS A 216 14.51 -37.12 -10.40
N ASP A 217 15.03 -36.30 -9.48
CA ASP A 217 14.40 -36.15 -8.15
C ASP A 217 14.85 -34.94 -7.28
N SER A 218 15.46 -33.89 -7.83
CA SER A 218 15.87 -32.71 -7.01
C SER A 218 14.83 -31.59 -6.96
N THR A 219 13.59 -31.84 -7.40
CA THR A 219 12.49 -30.85 -7.45
C THR A 219 11.33 -31.21 -6.52
N LYS A 220 11.53 -32.15 -5.59
CA LYS A 220 10.67 -32.27 -4.41
C LYS A 220 10.99 -31.08 -3.49
N LYS A 221 10.32 -29.97 -3.77
CA LYS A 221 10.33 -28.74 -2.98
C LYS A 221 9.72 -29.10 -1.61
N ASN A 222 10.56 -29.26 -0.60
CA ASN A 222 10.13 -29.71 0.73
C ASN A 222 9.49 -28.54 1.49
N PHE A 223 8.18 -28.35 1.34
CA PHE A 223 7.37 -27.56 2.26
C PHE A 223 7.14 -28.39 3.54
N ASN A 224 8.21 -28.73 4.26
CA ASN A 224 8.12 -29.54 5.47
C ASN A 224 7.75 -28.65 6.65
N ASN A 225 6.52 -28.84 7.14
CA ASN A 225 5.92 -28.19 8.33
C ASN A 225 5.55 -26.70 8.15
N GLY A 226 4.41 -26.30 8.72
CA GLY A 226 3.99 -24.89 8.78
C GLY A 226 2.89 -24.45 7.80
N LYS A 227 2.06 -25.37 7.27
CA LYS A 227 0.82 -24.99 6.58
C LYS A 227 -0.17 -24.38 7.58
N PHE A 228 -0.70 -23.22 7.26
CA PHE A 228 -1.81 -22.61 8.01
C PHE A 228 -3.12 -23.09 7.40
N GLU A 229 -3.73 -24.10 8.00
CA GLU A 229 -4.90 -24.80 7.43
C GLU A 229 -6.09 -23.86 7.17
N GLN A 230 -6.35 -22.90 8.05
CA GLN A 230 -7.44 -21.92 7.93
C GLN A 230 -7.26 -21.01 6.71
N LEU A 231 -6.00 -20.73 6.34
CA LEU A 231 -5.65 -19.93 5.17
C LEU A 231 -5.31 -20.79 3.96
N ASP A 232 -5.17 -22.10 4.16
CA ASP A 232 -4.66 -23.09 3.21
C ASP A 232 -3.49 -22.50 2.39
N ALA A 233 -2.50 -22.03 3.16
CA ALA A 233 -1.33 -21.31 2.69
C ALA A 233 -0.11 -21.57 3.59
N TYR A 234 1.07 -21.32 3.05
CA TYR A 234 2.31 -21.23 3.83
C TYR A 234 2.69 -19.76 3.99
N ILE A 235 3.19 -19.38 5.16
CA ILE A 235 3.53 -17.99 5.46
C ILE A 235 4.96 -17.91 5.98
N MET A 236 5.75 -17.05 5.34
CA MET A 236 7.11 -16.71 5.75
C MET A 236 7.11 -15.26 6.25
N GLU A 237 7.70 -15.04 7.43
CA GLU A 237 7.91 -13.70 7.98
C GLU A 237 9.39 -13.35 7.93
N ILE A 238 9.71 -12.17 7.40
CA ILE A 238 11.04 -11.59 7.42
C ILE A 238 10.98 -10.29 8.23
N PRO A 239 11.34 -10.34 9.52
CA PRO A 239 11.26 -9.17 10.36
C PRO A 239 12.40 -8.20 10.11
N PHE A 240 12.10 -6.91 10.24
CA PHE A 240 13.15 -5.92 10.45
C PHE A 240 13.71 -6.13 11.87
N LYS A 241 14.93 -5.64 12.12
CA LYS A 241 15.46 -5.55 13.49
C LYS A 241 14.42 -4.93 14.43
N GLU A 242 14.33 -5.46 15.64
CA GLU A 242 13.32 -5.12 16.67
C GLU A 242 11.88 -5.54 16.36
N ARG A 243 11.63 -6.20 15.21
CA ARG A 243 10.38 -6.90 14.86
C ARG A 243 9.10 -6.05 14.91
N LYS A 244 9.23 -4.71 14.81
CA LYS A 244 8.10 -3.76 14.76
C LYS A 244 7.44 -3.72 13.38
N ILE A 245 8.25 -3.89 12.34
CA ILE A 245 7.82 -4.02 10.96
C ILE A 245 8.36 -5.34 10.43
N SER A 246 7.52 -6.09 9.73
CA SER A 246 7.93 -7.33 9.05
C SER A 246 7.41 -7.36 7.62
N MET A 247 8.17 -7.99 6.74
CA MET A 247 7.68 -8.38 5.42
C MET A 247 7.16 -9.81 5.49
N PHE A 248 5.97 -10.05 4.96
CA PHE A 248 5.34 -11.37 4.91
C PHE A 248 5.19 -11.83 3.46
N PHE A 249 5.41 -13.12 3.25
CA PHE A 249 5.13 -13.82 2.00
C PHE A 249 4.10 -14.91 2.28
N ILE A 250 2.99 -14.88 1.55
CA ILE A 250 1.87 -15.81 1.69
C ILE A 250 1.76 -16.61 0.39
N PHE A 251 2.04 -17.91 0.49
CA PHE A 251 2.08 -18.83 -0.65
C PHE A 251 0.84 -19.75 -0.60
N PRO A 252 0.04 -19.82 -1.68
CA PRO A 252 -0.99 -20.85 -1.83
C PRO A 252 -0.43 -22.26 -1.62
N SER A 253 -1.15 -23.10 -0.87
CA SER A 253 -0.73 -24.48 -0.60
C SER A 253 -0.67 -25.36 -1.86
N CYS A 254 -1.48 -25.04 -2.87
CA CYS A 254 -1.57 -25.81 -4.12
C CYS A 254 -0.25 -25.85 -4.91
N TYR A 255 0.74 -25.00 -4.59
CA TYR A 255 2.06 -25.05 -5.22
C TYR A 255 2.99 -26.11 -4.62
N SER A 256 2.69 -26.63 -3.44
CA SER A 256 3.46 -27.71 -2.78
C SER A 256 2.81 -29.09 -2.95
N GLU A 257 1.49 -29.13 -3.14
CA GLU A 257 0.71 -30.36 -3.26
C GLU A 257 0.48 -30.72 -4.74
N PRO A 258 0.47 -32.01 -5.12
CA PRO A 258 0.12 -32.41 -6.48
C PRO A 258 -1.35 -32.09 -6.76
N VAL A 259 -1.61 -30.93 -7.37
CA VAL A 259 -2.96 -30.47 -7.68
C VAL A 259 -3.64 -31.43 -8.64
N LYS A 260 -4.81 -31.95 -8.25
CA LYS A 260 -5.76 -32.57 -9.18
C LYS A 260 -6.50 -31.47 -9.95
N GLY A 261 -5.85 -30.88 -10.95
CA GLY A 261 -6.45 -29.87 -11.83
C GLY A 261 -5.45 -28.81 -12.31
N ASN A 262 -5.66 -28.32 -13.53
CA ASN A 262 -4.89 -27.20 -14.10
C ASN A 262 -5.41 -25.85 -13.54
N ILE A 263 -5.17 -25.56 -12.27
CA ILE A 263 -5.43 -24.21 -11.73
C ILE A 263 -4.25 -23.33 -12.13
N SER A 264 -4.51 -22.17 -12.74
CA SER A 264 -3.43 -21.23 -13.07
C SER A 264 -2.89 -20.58 -11.80
N GLU A 265 -1.62 -20.16 -11.80
CA GLU A 265 -1.01 -19.47 -10.65
C GLU A 265 -1.83 -18.26 -10.19
N ARG A 266 -2.36 -17.53 -11.16
CA ARG A 266 -3.22 -16.38 -10.89
C ARG A 266 -4.50 -16.78 -10.16
N ASP A 267 -5.16 -17.84 -10.60
CA ASP A 267 -6.41 -18.29 -9.98
C ASP A 267 -6.16 -18.76 -8.54
N ALA A 268 -5.03 -19.41 -8.29
CA ALA A 268 -4.62 -19.80 -6.94
C ALA A 268 -4.39 -18.59 -6.03
N ILE A 269 -3.74 -17.53 -6.53
CA ILE A 269 -3.55 -16.30 -5.77
C ILE A 269 -4.88 -15.56 -5.55
N ILE A 270 -5.78 -15.51 -6.54
CA ILE A 270 -7.10 -14.91 -6.39
C ILE A 270 -7.91 -15.67 -5.32
N GLN A 271 -7.89 -17.00 -5.35
CA GLN A 271 -8.54 -17.83 -4.32
C GLN A 271 -7.96 -17.58 -2.93
N LEU A 272 -6.64 -17.43 -2.83
CA LEU A 272 -5.98 -17.04 -1.58
C LEU A 272 -6.49 -15.67 -1.11
N ILE A 273 -6.52 -14.65 -1.97
CA ILE A 273 -7.02 -13.31 -1.61
C ILE A 273 -8.49 -13.37 -1.18
N ASP A 274 -9.34 -14.10 -1.90
CA ASP A 274 -10.75 -14.30 -1.55
C ASP A 274 -10.88 -14.94 -0.16
N ARG A 275 -10.01 -15.90 0.17
CA ARG A 275 -9.95 -16.53 1.50
C ARG A 275 -9.47 -15.55 2.58
N LEU A 276 -8.44 -14.74 2.32
CA LEU A 276 -7.95 -13.71 3.25
C LEU A 276 -9.01 -12.66 3.58
N MET A 277 -10.00 -12.45 2.70
CA MET A 277 -11.12 -11.51 2.90
C MET A 277 -12.33 -12.12 3.63
N THR A 278 -12.35 -13.44 3.87
CA THR A 278 -13.39 -14.05 4.72
C THR A 278 -13.20 -13.64 6.17
N GLU A 279 -14.26 -13.66 6.98
CA GLU A 279 -14.16 -13.34 8.42
C GLU A 279 -13.15 -14.22 9.16
N GLU A 280 -13.15 -15.53 8.86
CA GLU A 280 -12.21 -16.48 9.44
C GLU A 280 -10.78 -16.23 8.97
N GLY A 281 -10.58 -16.05 7.66
CA GLY A 281 -9.25 -15.82 7.09
C GLY A 281 -8.65 -14.49 7.53
N SER A 282 -9.45 -13.42 7.59
CA SER A 282 -9.02 -12.12 8.10
C SER A 282 -8.60 -12.21 9.57
N ARG A 283 -9.41 -12.85 10.41
CA ARG A 283 -9.09 -13.05 11.83
C ARG A 283 -7.80 -13.83 12.04
N GLU A 284 -7.61 -14.92 11.30
CA GLU A 284 -6.38 -15.72 11.39
C GLU A 284 -5.17 -14.92 10.90
N LEU A 285 -5.30 -14.22 9.77
CA LEU A 285 -4.23 -13.36 9.26
C LEU A 285 -3.84 -12.28 10.27
N HIS A 286 -4.81 -11.59 10.89
CA HIS A 286 -4.53 -10.59 11.91
C HIS A 286 -3.68 -11.15 13.05
N LYS A 287 -4.08 -12.32 13.57
CA LYS A 287 -3.34 -13.01 14.63
C LYS A 287 -1.91 -13.29 14.21
N LEU A 288 -1.69 -13.85 13.02
CA LEU A 288 -0.37 -14.19 12.51
C LEU A 288 0.51 -12.94 12.27
N LEU A 289 -0.07 -11.87 11.76
CA LEU A 289 0.65 -10.61 11.54
C LEU A 289 1.05 -9.95 12.86
N ASP A 290 0.18 -9.98 13.87
CA ASP A 290 0.39 -9.36 15.18
C ASP A 290 1.34 -10.15 16.08
N GLU A 291 1.14 -11.48 16.19
CA GLU A 291 1.93 -12.38 17.05
C GLU A 291 3.24 -12.81 16.39
N GLY A 292 3.26 -12.87 15.07
CA GLY A 292 4.38 -13.35 14.27
C GLY A 292 4.43 -14.87 14.08
N ILE A 293 5.34 -15.29 13.21
CA ILE A 293 5.44 -16.67 12.78
C ILE A 293 6.52 -17.39 13.60
N ALA A 294 6.07 -18.28 14.50
CA ALA A 294 6.95 -19.02 15.41
C ALA A 294 7.74 -20.15 14.72
N GLN A 295 7.10 -20.86 13.78
CA GLN A 295 7.73 -21.91 12.97
C GLN A 295 7.85 -21.40 11.54
N GLN A 296 9.06 -21.06 11.14
CA GLN A 296 9.34 -20.59 9.79
C GLN A 296 9.33 -21.76 8.83
N THR A 297 8.80 -21.53 7.63
CA THR A 297 8.93 -22.51 6.55
C THR A 297 10.33 -22.41 5.96
N ASP A 298 10.96 -23.55 5.67
CA ASP A 298 12.25 -23.63 4.97
C ASP A 298 12.09 -23.20 3.50
N MET A 299 11.92 -21.90 3.26
CA MET A 299 11.75 -21.30 1.94
C MET A 299 12.87 -20.33 1.60
N LEU A 300 13.26 -20.33 0.33
CA LEU A 300 14.12 -19.30 -0.23
C LEU A 300 13.39 -17.96 -0.21
N PHE A 301 13.96 -16.96 0.46
CA PHE A 301 13.45 -15.61 0.39
C PHE A 301 13.84 -14.95 -0.95
N PRO A 302 12.95 -14.17 -1.57
CA PRO A 302 13.23 -13.53 -2.85
C PRO A 302 14.09 -12.27 -2.70
N ILE A 303 14.96 -12.01 -3.67
CA ILE A 303 15.67 -10.73 -3.84
C ILE A 303 15.09 -10.06 -5.07
N PHE A 304 14.56 -8.85 -4.92
CA PHE A 304 13.92 -8.17 -6.03
C PHE A 304 14.02 -6.65 -5.90
N ASN A 305 13.82 -5.97 -7.03
CA ASN A 305 13.72 -4.53 -7.11
C ASN A 305 12.57 -4.18 -8.05
N ILE A 306 11.53 -3.56 -7.51
CA ILE A 306 10.29 -3.22 -8.21
C ILE A 306 10.13 -1.72 -8.16
N GLU A 307 9.85 -1.11 -9.32
CA GLU A 307 9.47 0.29 -9.44
C GLU A 307 8.26 0.38 -10.36
N GLN A 308 7.14 0.86 -9.83
CA GLN A 308 5.85 0.79 -10.51
C GLN A 308 5.03 2.04 -10.29
N ASN A 309 4.26 2.39 -11.31
CA ASN A 309 3.14 3.32 -11.24
C ASN A 309 1.86 2.51 -11.37
N LEU A 310 0.94 2.74 -10.45
CA LEU A 310 -0.37 2.11 -10.47
C LEU A 310 -1.33 2.92 -11.34
N GLU A 311 -2.07 2.24 -12.20
CA GLU A 311 -3.16 2.82 -13.02
C GLU A 311 -4.35 3.22 -12.14
N MET A 312 -4.21 4.34 -11.42
CA MET A 312 -5.16 4.78 -10.40
C MET A 312 -6.57 4.99 -10.93
N HIS A 313 -6.73 5.51 -12.16
CA HIS A 313 -8.05 5.69 -12.76
C HIS A 313 -8.80 4.37 -12.91
N ARG A 314 -8.11 3.31 -13.38
CA ARG A 314 -8.71 1.99 -13.53
C ARG A 314 -9.03 1.37 -12.17
N LEU A 315 -8.16 1.57 -11.17
CA LEU A 315 -8.43 1.07 -9.81
C LEU A 315 -9.67 1.76 -9.22
N LEU A 316 -9.74 3.09 -9.27
CA LEU A 316 -10.87 3.87 -8.75
C LEU A 316 -12.17 3.48 -9.45
N GLU A 317 -12.16 3.33 -10.78
CA GLU A 317 -13.30 2.84 -11.56
C GLU A 317 -13.76 1.45 -11.09
N MET A 318 -12.83 0.50 -10.92
CA MET A 318 -13.15 -0.84 -10.44
C MET A 318 -13.63 -0.88 -8.98
N LEU A 319 -13.24 0.10 -8.16
CA LEU A 319 -13.75 0.30 -6.81
C LEU A 319 -15.10 1.04 -6.80
N GLY A 320 -15.55 1.58 -7.92
CA GLY A 320 -16.81 2.31 -8.04
C GLY A 320 -16.73 3.80 -7.68
N ILE A 321 -15.52 4.38 -7.70
CA ILE A 321 -15.28 5.81 -7.48
C ILE A 321 -15.07 6.48 -8.83
N GLN A 322 -16.08 7.23 -9.29
CA GLN A 322 -16.05 7.95 -10.56
C GLN A 322 -15.90 9.46 -10.37
N GLU A 323 -16.22 9.94 -9.18
CA GLU A 323 -16.28 11.35 -8.81
C GLU A 323 -14.91 12.03 -8.88
N PHE A 324 -13.82 11.29 -8.65
CA PHE A 324 -12.44 11.80 -8.63
C PHE A 324 -11.61 11.40 -9.86
N MET A 325 -12.29 11.16 -10.97
CA MET A 325 -11.69 10.98 -12.30
C MET A 325 -11.67 12.33 -13.05
N PRO A 326 -10.93 12.46 -14.18
CA PRO A 326 -10.87 13.72 -14.91
C PRO A 326 -12.22 14.26 -15.38
N SER A 327 -13.15 13.36 -15.70
CA SER A 327 -14.55 13.66 -16.05
C SER A 327 -15.51 13.67 -14.85
N GLY A 328 -15.02 13.38 -13.65
CA GLY A 328 -15.81 13.28 -12.44
C GLY A 328 -16.25 14.65 -11.91
N THR A 329 -17.34 14.64 -11.14
CA THR A 329 -17.93 15.84 -10.53
C THR A 329 -17.73 15.90 -9.02
N GLY A 330 -16.82 15.11 -8.47
CA GLY A 330 -16.51 15.06 -7.05
C GLY A 330 -16.00 16.40 -6.56
N LEU A 331 -16.72 16.97 -5.60
CA LEU A 331 -16.40 18.23 -4.97
C LEU A 331 -16.24 18.03 -3.47
N LEU A 332 -15.21 18.68 -2.92
CA LEU A 332 -14.92 18.65 -1.50
C LEU A 332 -15.44 19.97 -0.88
N HIS A 333 -16.72 19.98 -0.55
CA HIS A 333 -17.43 21.15 -0.02
C HIS A 333 -17.10 21.44 1.44
N GLU A 334 -16.83 20.41 2.24
CA GLU A 334 -16.62 20.55 3.69
C GLU A 334 -15.23 21.09 4.04
N PHE A 335 -14.36 21.30 3.04
CA PHE A 335 -12.99 21.77 3.26
C PHE A 335 -12.80 23.27 3.13
N THR A 336 -13.61 23.92 2.30
CA THR A 336 -13.34 25.26 1.83
C THR A 336 -14.62 26.02 1.49
N CYS A 337 -14.60 27.34 1.67
CA CYS A 337 -15.73 28.23 1.34
C CYS A 337 -16.22 28.08 -0.11
N HIS A 338 -15.27 27.94 -1.04
CA HIS A 338 -15.57 27.55 -2.41
C HIS A 338 -15.17 26.09 -2.61
N ALA A 339 -16.05 25.27 -3.17
CA ALA A 339 -15.80 23.83 -3.32
C ALA A 339 -14.45 23.54 -4.01
N MET A 340 -13.65 22.64 -3.44
CA MET A 340 -12.36 22.22 -4.00
C MET A 340 -12.55 20.98 -4.87
N ARG A 341 -11.95 20.96 -6.06
CA ARG A 341 -11.98 19.79 -6.96
C ARG A 341 -10.64 19.04 -6.97
N LEU A 342 -10.73 17.73 -6.78
CA LEU A 342 -9.69 16.76 -7.14
C LEU A 342 -10.26 15.89 -8.26
N GLY A 343 -9.44 15.52 -9.25
CA GLY A 343 -9.93 14.77 -10.41
C GLY A 343 -8.86 13.90 -11.07
N ASP A 344 -7.67 13.83 -10.50
CA ASP A 344 -6.60 12.99 -11.01
C ASP A 344 -5.80 12.40 -9.86
N ALA A 345 -5.12 11.29 -10.11
CA ALA A 345 -4.38 10.55 -9.11
C ALA A 345 -3.13 9.88 -9.69
N VAL A 346 -2.01 10.02 -8.99
CA VAL A 346 -0.76 9.31 -9.28
C VAL A 346 -0.35 8.53 -8.04
N HIS A 347 -0.16 7.22 -8.20
CA HIS A 347 0.42 6.36 -7.17
C HIS A 347 1.68 5.69 -7.69
N ARG A 348 2.82 5.99 -7.07
CA ARG A 348 4.13 5.44 -7.44
C ARG A 348 4.77 4.73 -6.25
N ILE A 349 5.42 3.62 -6.52
CA ILE A 349 6.06 2.77 -5.53
C ILE A 349 7.43 2.32 -6.00
N LYS A 350 8.34 2.12 -5.04
CA LYS A 350 9.60 1.46 -5.26
C LYS A 350 9.97 0.61 -4.06
N ILE A 351 10.17 -0.68 -4.27
CA ILE A 351 10.59 -1.64 -3.24
C ILE A 351 11.85 -2.34 -3.70
N LYS A 352 12.86 -2.32 -2.84
CA LYS A 352 14.09 -3.09 -3.00
C LYS A 352 14.27 -3.99 -1.81
N MET A 353 14.30 -5.29 -2.07
CA MET A 353 14.65 -6.30 -1.10
C MET A 353 16.04 -6.84 -1.40
N SER A 354 16.88 -6.93 -0.38
CA SER A 354 18.24 -7.48 -0.46
C SER A 354 18.49 -8.43 0.70
N LYS A 355 19.66 -9.08 0.73
CA LYS A 355 20.00 -10.05 1.78
C LYS A 355 20.09 -9.48 3.20
N THR A 356 20.29 -8.17 3.33
CA THR A 356 20.55 -7.54 4.63
C THR A 356 19.58 -6.41 4.94
N ARG A 357 18.77 -5.99 3.97
CA ARG A 357 17.93 -4.80 4.08
C ARG A 357 16.75 -4.83 3.13
N ILE A 358 15.64 -4.26 3.58
CA ILE A 358 14.50 -3.89 2.75
C ILE A 358 14.36 -2.36 2.78
N THR A 359 14.17 -1.77 1.60
CA THR A 359 13.82 -0.35 1.43
C THR A 359 12.56 -0.28 0.58
N ALA A 360 11.51 0.35 1.11
CA ALA A 360 10.22 0.49 0.47
C ALA A 360 9.76 1.94 0.56
N ALA A 361 9.42 2.54 -0.57
CA ALA A 361 8.89 3.90 -0.64
C ALA A 361 7.64 3.91 -1.53
N ALA A 362 6.65 4.70 -1.17
CA ALA A 362 5.53 4.99 -2.05
C ALA A 362 5.05 6.44 -1.87
N THR A 363 4.32 6.92 -2.86
CA THR A 363 3.62 8.19 -2.80
C THR A 363 2.29 8.07 -3.55
N ASN A 364 1.27 8.70 -3.01
CA ASN A 364 -0.03 8.82 -3.63
C ASN A 364 -0.43 10.29 -3.65
N VAL A 365 -0.78 10.81 -4.82
CA VAL A 365 -1.08 12.22 -5.04
C VAL A 365 -2.41 12.35 -5.74
N PHE A 366 -3.41 12.91 -5.08
CA PHE A 366 -4.63 13.39 -5.75
C PHE A 366 -4.48 14.87 -6.06
N PHE A 367 -4.89 15.31 -7.25
CA PHE A 367 -4.82 16.71 -7.66
C PHE A 367 -5.95 17.07 -8.61
N THR A 368 -6.18 18.36 -8.84
CA THR A 368 -7.15 18.82 -9.85
C THR A 368 -6.69 18.39 -11.24
N SER A 369 -7.49 17.60 -11.96
CA SER A 369 -7.14 17.19 -13.33
C SER A 369 -7.14 18.36 -14.29
N ASN A 370 -6.17 18.33 -15.20
CA ASN A 370 -5.97 19.31 -16.26
C ASN A 370 -6.03 18.69 -17.67
N ASN A 371 -6.64 17.51 -17.80
CA ASN A 371 -6.76 16.75 -19.06
C ASN A 371 -5.41 16.35 -19.71
N SER A 372 -4.33 16.24 -18.93
CA SER A 372 -3.06 15.70 -19.39
C SER A 372 -3.01 14.18 -19.15
N SER A 373 -3.22 13.39 -20.20
CA SER A 373 -3.07 11.94 -20.14
C SER A 373 -1.62 11.53 -20.35
N GLN A 374 -1.03 10.77 -19.43
CA GLN A 374 0.23 10.05 -19.70
C GLN A 374 0.25 8.64 -19.10
N ARG A 375 0.78 7.71 -19.90
CA ARG A 375 1.20 6.39 -19.47
C ARG A 375 2.68 6.46 -19.08
N VAL A 376 3.02 5.98 -17.89
CA VAL A 376 4.41 5.80 -17.48
C VAL A 376 4.77 4.33 -17.71
N GLU A 377 5.90 4.08 -18.39
CA GLU A 377 6.40 2.72 -18.55
C GLU A 377 6.92 2.18 -17.22
N ASN A 378 6.53 0.95 -16.87
CA ASN A 378 6.95 0.26 -15.65
C ASN A 378 8.10 -0.71 -15.98
N PRO A 379 9.37 -0.39 -15.70
CA PRO A 379 10.46 -1.35 -15.82
C PRO A 379 10.39 -2.34 -14.66
N ASN A 380 9.97 -3.58 -14.94
CA ASN A 380 9.97 -4.68 -13.97
C ASN A 380 11.08 -5.69 -14.30
N THR A 381 12.04 -5.85 -13.41
CA THR A 381 12.94 -7.02 -13.40
C THR A 381 12.77 -7.75 -12.09
N VAL A 382 12.15 -8.93 -12.14
CA VAL A 382 11.87 -9.74 -10.97
C VAL A 382 12.21 -11.18 -11.33
N ASP A 383 13.09 -11.81 -10.55
CA ASP A 383 13.42 -13.23 -10.69
C ASP A 383 12.84 -13.93 -9.47
N ILE A 384 11.69 -14.58 -9.65
CA ILE A 384 10.94 -15.24 -8.58
C ILE A 384 10.53 -16.62 -9.03
N HIS A 385 10.72 -17.58 -8.13
CA HIS A 385 10.46 -19.00 -8.37
C HIS A 385 9.08 -19.45 -7.86
N PHE A 386 8.33 -18.57 -7.18
CA PHE A 386 7.06 -18.88 -6.54
C PHE A 386 6.11 -17.68 -6.47
N PRO A 387 4.94 -17.76 -7.11
CA PRO A 387 3.91 -16.75 -6.97
C PRO A 387 3.42 -16.64 -5.53
N CYS A 388 3.27 -15.41 -5.02
CA CYS A 388 2.83 -15.16 -3.65
C CYS A 388 2.22 -13.77 -3.48
N VAL A 389 1.45 -13.63 -2.39
CA VAL A 389 1.03 -12.31 -1.87
C VAL A 389 2.11 -11.82 -0.91
N CYS A 390 2.49 -10.55 -1.05
CA CYS A 390 3.52 -9.90 -0.24
C CYS A 390 2.93 -8.74 0.54
N LEU A 391 3.25 -8.67 1.83
CA LEU A 391 2.84 -7.58 2.72
C LEU A 391 4.06 -6.99 3.41
N ILE A 392 4.12 -5.68 3.58
CA ILE A 392 4.97 -5.06 4.60
C ILE A 392 4.03 -4.51 5.66
N TYR A 393 4.14 -5.02 6.88
CA TYR A 393 3.18 -4.79 7.95
C TYR A 393 3.85 -4.12 9.15
N ASP A 394 3.21 -3.09 9.68
CA ASP A 394 3.56 -2.45 10.94
C ASP A 394 2.67 -2.99 12.06
N ARG A 395 3.29 -3.71 13.00
CA ARG A 395 2.62 -4.32 14.15
C ARG A 395 2.16 -3.31 15.19
N THR A 396 2.86 -2.17 15.29
CA THR A 396 2.57 -1.16 16.31
C THR A 396 1.23 -0.50 16.04
N HIS A 397 0.98 -0.18 14.77
CA HIS A 397 -0.25 0.51 14.34
C HIS A 397 -1.25 -0.41 13.65
N ARG A 398 -0.90 -1.70 13.49
CA ARG A 398 -1.67 -2.74 12.80
C ARG A 398 -2.01 -2.35 11.35
N ASN A 399 -0.99 -1.94 10.60
CA ASN A 399 -1.13 -1.36 9.26
C ASN A 399 -0.44 -2.21 8.19
N ILE A 400 -1.18 -2.59 7.14
CA ILE A 400 -0.56 -3.04 5.88
C ILE A 400 -0.03 -1.81 5.13
N LEU A 401 1.28 -1.58 5.23
CA LEU A 401 1.95 -0.42 4.63
C LEU A 401 2.11 -0.58 3.13
N PHE A 402 2.47 -1.78 2.70
CA PHE A 402 2.66 -2.15 1.30
C PHE A 402 2.04 -3.52 1.05
N CYS A 403 1.46 -3.68 -0.14
CA CYS A 403 0.79 -4.90 -0.56
C CYS A 403 1.11 -5.17 -2.03
N GLY A 404 1.30 -6.44 -2.39
CA GLY A 404 1.56 -6.81 -3.76
C GLY A 404 1.44 -8.29 -4.06
N VAL A 405 1.50 -8.61 -5.35
CA VAL A 405 1.60 -9.97 -5.87
C VAL A 405 2.86 -10.08 -6.69
N LEU A 406 3.61 -11.14 -6.39
CA LEU A 406 4.72 -11.61 -7.21
C LEU A 406 4.22 -12.84 -7.97
N LEU A 407 4.43 -12.86 -9.28
CA LEU A 407 4.16 -13.95 -10.22
C LEU A 407 5.49 -14.45 -10.78
N GLU A 408 5.52 -15.68 -11.32
CA GLU A 408 6.70 -16.23 -11.97
C GLU A 408 6.90 -15.55 -13.35
N SER A 409 8.17 -15.25 -13.69
CA SER A 409 8.58 -14.49 -14.88
C SER A 409 8.86 -15.38 -16.10
#